data_AF-A0AA35XBA9-F1
#
_entry.id   AF-A0AA35XBA9-F1
#
_cell.length_a   1.000
_cell.length_b   1.000
_cell.length_c   1.000
_cell.angle_alpha   90.00
_cell.angle_beta   90.00
_cell.angle_gamma   90.00
#
_symmetry.space_group_name_H-M   'P 1'
#
loop_
_entity.id
_entity.type
_entity.pdbx_description
1 polymer ?
#
loop_
_entity_poly.entity_id
_entity_poly.type
_entity_poly.pdbx_seq_one_letter_code
_entity_poly.pdbx_strand_id
1 'polypeptide(L)'
;GELTDLQRNSQPPPVPSFEDLPSTCTHVNWAKMYVYFAYAHKASFMSVTEVPYISRPLQVHQVRQSWSESQATSTIRASGQKWNQPWLALDGSDADPNGLLCDPVTIYTSRPAGFIEFDITEALRNWQSGDPNYGVLLLATNEKALGRDIRFYSKASRNSQQHAFVNVLCD
;
A
#
# COMPACT_ATOMS: atom_id res chain seq x y z
N GLY A 1 -7.70 -27.10 -4.65
CA GLY A 1 -6.24 -27.24 -4.74
C GLY A 1 -5.62 -26.25 -3.80
N GLU A 2 -4.64 -26.71 -3.03
CA GLU A 2 -3.77 -26.03 -2.05
C GLU A 2 -3.69 -24.49 -2.17
N LEU A 3 -3.59 -23.73 -1.06
CA LEU A 3 -2.37 -23.68 -0.26
C LEU A 3 -2.63 -23.34 1.21
N THR A 4 -1.96 -24.12 2.05
CA THR A 4 -1.51 -23.81 3.41
C THR A 4 -0.66 -22.54 3.43
N ASP A 5 -0.95 -21.58 4.33
CA ASP A 5 0.12 -20.95 5.13
C ASP A 5 -0.41 -19.98 6.19
N LEU A 6 -0.05 -20.28 7.43
CA LEU A 6 -0.22 -19.40 8.57
C LEU A 6 1.11 -18.77 8.94
N GLN A 7 1.04 -17.48 9.24
CA GLN A 7 2.05 -16.69 9.94
C GLN A 7 3.27 -16.20 9.15
N ARG A 8 3.32 -16.32 7.82
CA ARG A 8 4.40 -15.66 7.06
C ARG A 8 4.11 -15.41 5.58
N ASN A 9 2.84 -15.31 5.19
CA ASN A 9 2.44 -15.18 3.78
C ASN A 9 1.24 -14.26 3.56
N SER A 10 1.10 -13.20 4.35
CA SER A 10 0.15 -12.12 4.04
C SER A 10 0.76 -11.32 2.89
N GLN A 11 0.21 -11.47 1.69
CA GLN A 11 0.42 -10.70 0.44
C GLN A 11 1.29 -9.44 0.54
N PRO A 12 2.12 -9.14 -0.48
CA PRO A 12 2.98 -7.96 -0.47
C PRO A 12 2.18 -6.74 -0.02
N PRO A 13 2.80 -5.85 0.77
CA PRO A 13 2.11 -4.67 1.24
C PRO A 13 1.48 -3.95 0.04
N PRO A 14 0.27 -3.40 0.18
CA PRO A 14 -0.46 -2.88 -0.97
C PRO A 14 0.36 -1.76 -1.61
N VAL A 15 0.73 -1.96 -2.87
CA VAL A 15 1.31 -0.91 -3.71
C VAL A 15 0.25 -0.52 -4.73
N PRO A 16 -0.49 0.57 -4.52
CA PRO A 16 -1.43 1.04 -5.53
C PRO A 16 -0.66 1.65 -6.71
N SER A 17 -0.98 1.19 -7.93
CA SER A 17 -0.68 1.90 -9.17
C SER A 17 -1.77 2.95 -9.38
N PHE A 18 -1.37 4.18 -9.67
CA PHE A 18 -2.27 5.32 -9.86
C PHE A 18 -2.69 5.49 -11.32
N GLU A 19 -3.82 6.18 -11.53
CA GLU A 19 -4.12 6.81 -12.81
C GLU A 19 -3.04 7.85 -13.15
N ASP A 20 -2.84 8.14 -14.44
CA ASP A 20 -1.80 9.07 -14.90
C ASP A 20 -1.91 10.41 -14.17
N LEU A 21 -0.82 10.82 -13.53
CA LEU A 21 -0.76 12.07 -12.79
C LEU A 21 -0.93 13.26 -13.75
N PRO A 22 -1.60 14.35 -13.33
CA PRO A 22 -1.81 15.50 -14.20
C PRO A 22 -0.47 16.10 -14.66
N SER A 23 -0.21 16.01 -15.96
CA SER A 23 1.06 16.43 -16.60
C SER A 23 1.23 17.95 -16.70
N THR A 24 0.18 18.73 -16.42
CA THR A 24 0.17 20.20 -16.54
C THR A 24 0.21 20.93 -15.19
N CYS A 25 0.40 20.22 -14.09
CA CYS A 25 0.39 20.78 -12.74
C CYS A 25 1.77 21.36 -12.38
N THR A 26 1.95 22.68 -12.46
CA THR A 26 3.24 23.35 -12.18
C THR A 26 3.50 23.55 -10.68
N HIS A 27 2.44 23.63 -9.87
CA HIS A 27 2.54 23.71 -8.41
C HIS A 27 1.47 22.83 -7.76
N VAL A 28 1.90 21.86 -6.95
CA VAL A 28 0.99 20.97 -6.20
C VAL A 28 0.73 21.55 -4.82
N ASN A 29 -0.51 21.96 -4.57
CA ASN A 29 -0.99 22.36 -3.25
C ASN A 29 -1.13 21.15 -2.35
N TRP A 30 -1.91 20.18 -2.79
CA TRP A 30 -2.08 18.90 -2.11
C TRP A 30 -2.36 17.78 -3.10
N ALA A 31 -1.98 16.56 -2.71
CA ALA A 31 -2.36 15.33 -3.39
C ALA A 31 -2.86 14.31 -2.36
N LYS A 32 -4.07 13.81 -2.56
CA LYS A 32 -4.70 12.81 -1.70
C LYS A 32 -4.95 11.54 -2.49
N MET A 33 -4.38 10.44 -2.01
CA MET A 33 -4.63 9.09 -2.51
C MET A 33 -5.82 8.49 -1.78
N TYR A 34 -6.72 7.85 -2.52
CA TYR A 34 -7.83 7.09 -1.98
C TYR A 34 -7.66 5.62 -2.34
N VAL A 35 -7.57 4.75 -1.32
CA VAL A 35 -7.46 3.30 -1.49
C VAL A 35 -8.66 2.61 -0.84
N TYR A 36 -9.29 1.67 -1.54
CA TYR A 36 -10.47 1.00 -1.03
C TYR A 36 -10.08 -0.12 -0.06
N PHE A 37 -10.38 0.04 1.22
CA PHE A 37 -10.29 -1.04 2.20
C PHE A 37 -11.43 -2.02 1.99
N ALA A 38 -11.08 -3.29 1.78
CA ALA A 38 -12.03 -4.35 1.56
C ALA A 38 -12.51 -4.94 2.90
N TYR A 39 -11.58 -5.51 3.67
CA TYR A 39 -11.86 -6.14 4.97
C TYR A 39 -10.57 -6.46 5.72
N ALA A 40 -10.70 -6.79 7.01
CA ALA A 40 -9.62 -7.35 7.81
C ALA A 40 -9.71 -8.88 7.88
N HIS A 41 -8.67 -9.56 7.45
CA HIS A 41 -8.63 -11.00 7.26
C HIS A 41 -8.02 -11.73 8.46
N LYS A 42 -8.55 -12.93 8.72
CA LYS A 42 -7.91 -14.00 9.48
C LYS A 42 -8.18 -15.32 8.80
N ALA A 43 -7.33 -16.32 8.99
CA ALA A 43 -7.66 -17.67 8.59
C ALA A 43 -8.93 -18.20 9.30
N SER A 44 -9.61 -19.14 8.67
CA SER A 44 -10.91 -19.65 9.15
C SER A 44 -10.83 -20.32 10.52
N PHE A 45 -9.79 -21.11 10.77
CA PHE A 45 -9.60 -21.86 12.03
C PHE A 45 -9.04 -21.01 13.18
N MET A 46 -8.55 -19.78 12.95
CA MET A 46 -8.08 -18.91 14.03
C MET A 46 -9.27 -18.24 14.74
N SER A 47 -9.24 -18.15 16.07
CA SER A 47 -10.24 -17.45 16.87
C SER A 47 -9.99 -15.94 16.94
N VAL A 48 -11.00 -15.17 17.39
CA VAL A 48 -10.85 -13.72 17.63
C VAL A 48 -9.88 -13.44 18.78
N THR A 49 -9.71 -14.37 19.71
CA THR A 49 -8.73 -14.25 20.80
C THR A 49 -7.29 -14.43 20.32
N GLU A 50 -7.04 -15.27 19.30
CA GLU A 50 -5.71 -15.47 18.72
C GLU A 50 -5.31 -14.35 17.75
N VAL A 51 -6.29 -13.81 17.02
CA VAL A 51 -6.10 -12.72 16.05
C VAL A 51 -7.15 -11.61 16.28
N PRO A 52 -6.91 -10.77 17.30
CA PRO A 52 -7.87 -9.77 17.72
C PRO A 52 -8.06 -8.66 16.69
N TYR A 53 -9.16 -7.93 16.87
CA TYR A 53 -9.34 -6.64 16.21
C TYR A 53 -8.45 -5.62 16.91
N ILE A 54 -7.46 -5.12 16.17
CA ILE A 54 -6.54 -4.09 16.64
C ILE A 54 -6.55 -2.89 15.68
N SER A 55 -6.07 -1.77 16.19
CA SER A 55 -5.74 -0.60 15.37
C SER A 55 -4.41 -0.83 14.65
N ARG A 56 -4.36 -0.43 13.38
CA ARG A 56 -3.16 -0.50 12.54
C ARG A 56 -2.86 0.92 12.03
N PRO A 57 -1.86 1.62 12.59
CA PRO A 57 -1.41 2.89 12.06
C PRO A 57 -0.63 2.62 10.78
N LEU A 58 -1.15 3.06 9.64
CA LEU A 58 -0.49 2.88 8.35
C LEU A 58 0.37 4.08 7.99
N GLN A 59 1.61 3.80 7.65
CA GLN A 59 2.55 4.72 7.04
C GLN A 59 2.58 4.52 5.53
N VAL A 60 2.97 5.59 4.82
CA VAL A 60 3.10 5.60 3.37
C VAL A 60 4.54 5.95 3.02
N HIS A 61 5.17 5.10 2.20
CA HIS A 61 6.56 5.25 1.76
C HIS A 61 6.66 5.23 0.24
N GLN A 62 7.58 5.98 -0.36
CA GLN A 62 7.79 5.94 -1.81
C GLN A 62 8.54 4.66 -2.24
N VAL A 63 8.06 3.99 -3.28
CA VAL A 63 8.72 2.81 -3.87
C VAL A 63 9.81 3.27 -4.85
N ARG A 64 10.97 2.61 -4.82
CA ARG A 64 12.16 2.97 -5.61
C ARG A 64 12.46 2.00 -6.76
N GLN A 65 11.74 0.89 -6.83
CA GLN A 65 11.94 -0.14 -7.85
C GLN A 65 10.69 -0.31 -8.70
N SER A 66 10.89 -0.47 -10.02
CA SER A 66 9.81 -0.88 -10.90
C SER A 66 9.25 -2.24 -10.50
N TRP A 67 7.95 -2.42 -10.67
CA TRP A 67 7.28 -3.68 -10.36
C TRP A 67 6.06 -3.86 -11.28
N SER A 68 5.57 -5.10 -11.37
CA SER A 68 4.39 -5.43 -12.16
C SER A 68 3.29 -5.95 -11.25
N GLU A 69 2.14 -5.28 -11.24
CA GLU A 69 1.01 -5.64 -10.40
C GLU A 69 0.51 -7.08 -10.60
N SER A 70 0.55 -7.57 -11.84
CA SER A 70 0.17 -8.94 -12.15
C SER A 70 1.22 -10.01 -11.77
N GLN A 71 2.45 -9.60 -11.43
CA GLN A 71 3.58 -10.52 -11.21
C GLN A 71 4.22 -10.40 -9.84
N ALA A 72 3.98 -9.30 -9.13
CA ALA A 72 4.59 -9.05 -7.84
C ALA A 72 4.08 -10.02 -6.78
N THR A 73 5.03 -10.56 -6.01
CA THR A 73 4.82 -11.42 -4.85
C THR A 73 5.60 -10.87 -3.66
N SER A 74 5.62 -11.60 -2.56
CA SER A 74 6.44 -11.29 -1.40
C SER A 74 7.94 -11.22 -1.67
N THR A 75 8.42 -11.89 -2.72
CA THR A 75 9.87 -12.01 -3.00
C THR A 75 10.25 -11.56 -4.41
N ILE A 76 9.26 -11.40 -5.30
CA ILE A 76 9.44 -11.07 -6.71
C ILE A 76 8.72 -9.75 -6.99
N ARG A 77 9.38 -8.80 -7.65
CA ARG A 77 8.77 -7.52 -8.07
C ARG A 77 8.24 -7.54 -9.49
N ALA A 78 8.89 -8.32 -10.36
CA ALA A 78 8.48 -8.59 -11.73
C ALA A 78 9.14 -9.90 -12.20
N SER A 79 8.71 -10.47 -13.32
CA SER A 79 9.22 -11.73 -13.85
C SER A 79 10.76 -11.76 -13.88
N GLY A 80 11.37 -12.69 -13.13
CA GLY A 80 12.83 -12.83 -13.01
C GLY A 80 13.53 -11.78 -12.14
N GLN A 81 12.81 -10.82 -11.56
CA GLN A 81 13.34 -9.73 -10.74
C GLN A 81 12.84 -9.85 -9.30
N LYS A 82 13.79 -9.93 -8.36
CA LYS A 82 13.48 -10.02 -6.92
C LYS A 82 13.40 -8.64 -6.28
N TRP A 83 12.66 -8.57 -5.17
CA TRP A 83 12.89 -7.55 -4.16
C TRP A 83 14.25 -7.78 -3.49
N ASN A 84 14.88 -6.73 -2.96
CA ASN A 84 16.14 -6.87 -2.23
C ASN A 84 15.95 -7.61 -0.92
N GLN A 85 14.77 -7.50 -0.30
CA GLN A 85 14.35 -8.35 0.81
C GLN A 85 12.90 -8.83 0.62
N PRO A 86 12.51 -9.98 1.20
CA PRO A 86 11.10 -10.35 1.27
C PRO A 86 10.27 -9.22 1.86
N TRP A 87 9.10 -8.97 1.27
CA TRP A 87 8.14 -7.94 1.66
C TRP A 87 8.55 -6.50 1.36
N LEU A 88 9.50 -6.30 0.44
CA LEU A 88 10.00 -4.99 0.02
C LEU A 88 10.83 -4.34 1.14
N ALA A 89 12.14 -4.16 0.89
CA ALA A 89 13.05 -3.60 1.88
C ALA A 89 12.79 -2.11 2.15
N LEU A 90 12.55 -1.77 3.42
CA LEU A 90 12.46 -0.39 3.92
C LEU A 90 13.83 0.08 4.46
N ASP A 91 14.85 0.02 3.60
CA ASP A 91 16.23 0.44 3.91
C ASP A 91 16.80 1.37 2.82
N GLY A 92 15.98 1.79 1.86
CA GLY A 92 16.34 2.65 0.75
C GLY A 92 16.62 1.89 -0.54
N SER A 93 16.72 0.54 -0.50
CA SER A 93 16.97 -0.29 -1.67
C SER A 93 15.72 -0.59 -2.49
N ASP A 94 14.57 -0.83 -1.83
CA ASP A 94 13.28 -1.05 -2.48
C ASP A 94 12.26 0.07 -2.21
N ALA A 95 12.19 0.59 -0.98
CA ALA A 95 11.39 1.77 -0.59
C ALA A 95 12.19 2.73 0.28
N ASP A 96 11.75 3.99 0.31
CA ASP A 96 12.36 5.03 1.13
C ASP A 96 12.04 4.86 2.64
N PRO A 97 13.03 4.65 3.51
CA PRO A 97 12.82 4.46 4.95
C PRO A 97 12.43 5.75 5.67
N ASN A 98 12.84 6.90 5.15
CA ASN A 98 12.62 8.21 5.76
C ASN A 98 11.51 9.00 5.06
N GLY A 99 11.09 8.56 3.87
CA GLY A 99 10.02 9.16 3.07
C GLY A 99 8.62 8.86 3.62
N LEU A 100 8.38 9.16 4.89
CA LEU A 100 7.03 9.24 5.44
C LEU A 100 6.30 10.37 4.74
N LEU A 101 5.48 10.03 3.76
CA LEU A 101 4.77 11.02 2.96
C LEU A 101 3.68 11.75 3.76
N CYS A 102 3.27 11.18 4.90
CA CYS A 102 2.25 11.72 5.78
C CYS A 102 2.29 11.12 7.20
N ASP A 103 1.55 11.76 8.11
CA ASP A 103 1.25 11.20 9.43
C ASP A 103 0.51 9.86 9.31
N PRO A 104 0.75 8.89 10.21
CA PRO A 104 0.12 7.58 10.12
C PRO A 104 -1.41 7.64 10.15
N VAL A 105 -2.06 7.02 9.16
CA VAL A 105 -3.52 6.89 9.11
C VAL A 105 -3.94 5.65 9.88
N THR A 106 -4.67 5.82 10.99
CA THR A 106 -5.09 4.69 11.83
C THR A 106 -6.31 3.99 11.25
N ILE A 107 -6.16 2.69 10.98
CA ILE A 107 -7.23 1.81 10.54
C ILE A 107 -7.65 0.89 11.68
N TYR A 108 -8.94 0.92 12.02
CA TYR A 108 -9.54 -0.08 12.88
C TYR A 108 -9.95 -1.29 12.07
N THR A 109 -9.45 -2.48 12.40
CA THR A 109 -9.74 -3.72 11.67
C THR A 109 -11.21 -4.17 11.74
N SER A 110 -12.03 -3.54 12.58
CA SER A 110 -13.49 -3.73 12.66
C SER A 110 -14.28 -2.78 11.75
N ARG A 111 -13.63 -1.84 11.05
CA ARG A 111 -14.31 -0.85 10.22
C ARG A 111 -15.05 -1.48 9.03
N PRO A 112 -16.11 -0.84 8.51
CA PRO A 112 -16.74 -1.25 7.25
C PRO A 112 -15.81 -1.02 6.05
N ALA A 113 -16.10 -1.73 4.95
CA ALA A 113 -15.45 -1.54 3.66
C ALA A 113 -15.63 -0.09 3.15
N GLY A 114 -14.62 0.44 2.45
CA GLY A 114 -14.69 1.77 1.86
C GLY A 114 -13.35 2.46 1.72
N PHE A 115 -13.35 3.61 1.06
CA PHE A 115 -12.14 4.39 0.81
C PHE A 115 -11.47 4.87 2.10
N ILE A 116 -10.14 4.93 2.02
CA ILE A 116 -9.26 5.55 3.00
C ILE A 116 -8.42 6.57 2.27
N GLU A 117 -8.35 7.77 2.85
CA GLU A 117 -7.52 8.85 2.36
C GLU A 117 -6.12 8.76 2.95
N PHE A 118 -5.12 9.00 2.11
CA PHE A 118 -3.72 9.16 2.47
C PHE A 118 -3.18 10.42 1.80
N ASP A 119 -2.41 11.23 2.54
CA ASP A 119 -1.70 12.35 1.94
C ASP A 119 -0.44 11.84 1.24
N ILE A 120 -0.33 12.16 -0.05
CA ILE A 120 0.83 11.80 -0.90
C ILE A 120 1.41 13.04 -1.60
N THR A 121 1.16 14.23 -1.03
CA THR A 121 1.60 15.52 -1.59
C THR A 121 3.10 15.53 -1.85
N GLU A 122 3.90 15.03 -0.91
CA GLU A 122 5.35 14.97 -1.06
C GLU A 122 5.78 14.01 -2.17
N ALA A 123 5.18 12.83 -2.29
CA ALA A 123 5.51 11.90 -3.37
C ALA A 123 5.17 12.50 -4.74
N LEU A 124 4.04 13.19 -4.86
CA LEU A 124 3.69 13.84 -6.11
C LEU A 124 4.71 14.93 -6.49
N ARG A 125 5.16 15.73 -5.52
CA ARG A 125 6.22 16.73 -5.73
C ARG A 125 7.54 16.09 -6.15
N ASN A 126 7.94 14.99 -5.51
CA ASN A 126 9.14 14.25 -5.87
C ASN A 126 9.05 13.76 -7.33
N TRP A 127 7.94 13.14 -7.72
CA TRP A 127 7.74 12.66 -9.09
C TRP A 127 7.76 13.79 -10.12
N GLN A 128 7.15 14.95 -9.80
CA GLN A 128 7.22 16.13 -10.66
C GLN A 128 8.65 16.70 -10.80
N SER A 129 9.47 16.56 -9.76
CA SER A 129 10.87 16.99 -9.78
C SER A 129 11.80 16.05 -10.56
N GLY A 130 11.29 14.90 -11.03
CA GLY A 130 12.01 13.95 -11.88
C GLY A 130 12.24 12.58 -11.26
N ASP A 131 11.78 12.34 -10.03
CA ASP A 131 11.85 10.99 -9.46
C ASP A 131 10.93 10.03 -10.25
N PRO A 132 11.38 8.81 -10.54
CA PRO A 132 10.50 7.80 -11.13
C PRO A 132 9.31 7.50 -10.21
N ASN A 133 8.11 7.48 -10.79
CA ASN A 133 6.91 7.03 -10.09
C ASN A 133 6.76 5.51 -10.19
N TYR A 134 7.10 4.82 -9.10
CA TYR A 134 6.84 3.39 -8.94
C TYR A 134 5.71 3.10 -7.93
N GLY A 135 4.94 4.11 -7.55
CA GLY A 135 3.88 4.01 -6.55
C GLY A 135 4.39 4.18 -5.12
N VAL A 136 3.53 3.79 -4.18
CA VAL A 136 3.77 3.94 -2.74
C VAL A 136 3.53 2.62 -2.00
N LEU A 137 4.27 2.40 -0.92
CA LEU A 137 4.13 1.30 0.01
C LEU A 137 3.23 1.73 1.18
N LEU A 138 2.16 0.98 1.43
CA LEU A 138 1.38 1.08 2.67
C LEU A 138 1.87 0.05 3.70
N LEU A 139 2.37 0.50 4.85
CA LEU A 139 2.92 -0.36 5.89
C LEU A 139 2.35 -0.04 7.26
N ALA A 140 1.89 -1.04 8.02
CA ALA A 140 1.51 -0.80 9.40
C ALA A 140 2.76 -0.65 10.28
N THR A 141 2.82 0.41 11.11
CA THR A 141 3.92 0.60 12.08
C THR A 141 4.02 -0.56 13.06
N ASN A 142 2.90 -1.23 13.30
CA ASN A 142 2.78 -2.38 14.16
C ASN A 142 2.55 -3.67 13.37
N GLU A 143 3.09 -3.82 12.16
CA GLU A 143 2.88 -5.00 11.29
C GLU A 143 3.12 -6.33 12.04
N LYS A 144 4.11 -6.38 12.93
CA LYS A 144 4.45 -7.58 13.73
C LYS A 144 3.48 -7.87 14.89
N ALA A 145 2.58 -6.95 15.22
CA ALA A 145 1.61 -7.16 16.28
C ALA A 145 0.57 -8.22 15.87
N LEU A 146 0.24 -9.10 16.82
CA LEU A 146 -0.81 -10.11 16.63
C LEU A 146 -2.15 -9.42 16.36
N GLY A 147 -2.76 -9.77 15.24
CA GLY A 147 -4.00 -9.19 14.80
C GLY A 147 -4.32 -9.60 13.38
N ARG A 148 -5.40 -9.02 12.85
CA ARG A 148 -5.85 -9.28 11.48
C ARG A 148 -4.97 -8.59 10.45
N ASP A 149 -4.81 -9.23 9.30
CA ASP A 149 -4.22 -8.62 8.10
C ASP A 149 -5.23 -7.67 7.48
N ILE A 150 -4.78 -6.57 6.90
CA ILE A 150 -5.66 -5.64 6.19
C ILE A 150 -5.63 -5.92 4.69
N ARG A 151 -6.81 -5.93 4.05
CA ARG A 151 -6.95 -6.09 2.60
C ARG A 151 -7.45 -4.81 1.95
N PHE A 152 -6.75 -4.40 0.91
CA PHE A 152 -7.13 -3.30 0.03
C PHE A 152 -7.39 -3.82 -1.37
N TYR A 153 -8.26 -3.13 -2.12
CA TYR A 153 -8.33 -3.31 -3.56
C TYR A 153 -7.34 -2.38 -4.25
N SER A 154 -6.70 -2.92 -5.29
CA SER A 154 -5.87 -2.18 -6.24
C SER A 154 -6.63 -2.00 -7.56
N LYS A 155 -5.95 -1.46 -8.59
CA LYS A 155 -6.55 -1.33 -9.94
C LYS A 155 -6.83 -2.69 -10.59
N ALA A 156 -6.19 -3.76 -10.10
CA ALA A 156 -6.49 -5.13 -10.53
C ALA A 156 -7.89 -5.62 -10.10
N SER A 157 -8.63 -4.87 -9.26
CA SER A 157 -10.02 -5.22 -8.93
C SER A 157 -10.89 -5.23 -10.18
N ARG A 158 -11.80 -6.21 -10.26
CA ARG A 158 -12.79 -6.29 -11.36
C ARG A 158 -13.85 -5.19 -11.27
N ASN A 159 -14.04 -4.61 -10.10
CA ASN A 159 -14.98 -3.52 -9.90
C ASN A 159 -14.23 -2.19 -9.92
N SER A 160 -14.47 -1.39 -10.97
CA SER A 160 -13.83 -0.08 -11.12
C SER A 160 -14.20 0.92 -10.03
N GLN A 161 -15.35 0.76 -9.36
CA GLN A 161 -15.72 1.62 -8.22
C GLN A 161 -14.85 1.40 -6.97
N GLN A 162 -13.97 0.40 -7.00
CA GLN A 162 -13.04 0.08 -5.92
C GLN A 162 -11.58 0.38 -6.30
N HIS A 163 -11.34 0.95 -7.48
CA HIS A 163 -10.00 1.30 -7.91
C HIS A 163 -9.44 2.42 -7.05
N ALA A 164 -8.14 2.34 -6.77
CA ALA A 164 -7.44 3.42 -6.11
C ALA A 164 -7.29 4.60 -7.06
N PHE A 165 -7.44 5.82 -6.56
CA PHE A 165 -7.31 7.04 -7.35
C PHE A 165 -6.61 8.14 -6.55
N VAL A 166 -6.17 9.20 -7.24
CA VAL A 166 -5.53 10.37 -6.63
C VAL A 166 -6.29 11.61 -7.02
N ASN A 167 -6.69 12.40 -6.02
CA ASN A 167 -7.11 13.77 -6.24
C ASN A 167 -5.92 14.70 -6.05
N VAL A 168 -5.79 15.67 -6.95
CA VAL A 168 -4.71 16.67 -6.92
C VAL A 168 -5.34 18.06 -7.01
N LEU A 169 -4.91 18.96 -6.13
CA LEU A 169 -5.15 20.39 -6.29
C LEU A 169 -3.85 21.07 -6.73
N CYS A 170 -3.95 21.79 -7.84
CA CYS A 170 -2.89 22.63 -8.37
C CYS A 170 -3.29 24.10 -8.31
N ASP A 171 -2.30 24.98 -8.36
CA ASP A 171 -2.48 26.42 -8.64
C ASP A 171 -2.26 26.74 -10.12
#